data_AF-A0A7C2GWM8-F1
#
_entry.id   AF-A0A7C2GWM8-F1
#
_cell.length_a   1.000
_cell.length_b   1.000
_cell.length_c   1.000
_cell.angle_alpha   90.00
_cell.angle_beta   90.00
_cell.angle_gamma   90.00
#
_symmetry.space_group_name_H-M   'P 1'
#
loop_
_entity.id
_entity.type
_entity.pdbx_description
1 polymer ?
#
loop_
_entity_poly.entity_id
_entity_poly.type
_entity_poly.pdbx_seq_one_letter_code
_entity_poly.pdbx_strand_id
1 'polypeptide(L)'
;TLGPDRETIYYLTGGPIYVEGKRLKGKDSTGKGEAKGDENLHLVTWHIPTGRYRDHGAIFYQDGSHPTYVNSIAVVRDGRVFTLARVPRADGTFRTELISFRP
;
A
#
# COMPACT_ATOMS: atom_id res chain seq x y z
N THR A 1 -6.57 -10.12 2.03
CA THR A 1 -6.36 -11.57 2.20
C THR A 1 -6.31 -11.92 3.68
N LEU A 2 -6.58 -13.16 4.10
CA LEU A 2 -6.34 -13.58 5.49
C LEU A 2 -4.84 -13.79 5.73
N GLY A 3 -4.38 -13.44 6.93
CA GLY A 3 -3.03 -13.68 7.40
C GLY A 3 -2.80 -15.12 7.84
N PRO A 4 -1.56 -15.44 8.29
CA PRO A 4 -1.19 -16.80 8.72
C PRO A 4 -2.01 -17.34 9.90
N ASP A 5 -2.53 -16.45 10.75
CA ASP A 5 -3.41 -16.78 11.89
C ASP A 5 -4.82 -17.20 11.46
N ARG A 6 -5.19 -16.98 10.18
CA ARG A 6 -6.54 -17.18 9.64
C ARG A 6 -7.63 -16.32 10.29
N GLU A 7 -7.24 -15.27 11.02
CA GLU A 7 -8.13 -14.39 11.78
C GLU A 7 -7.96 -12.92 11.38
N THR A 8 -6.76 -12.54 10.91
CA THR A 8 -6.44 -11.16 10.54
C THR A 8 -6.57 -10.94 9.04
N ILE A 9 -7.38 -9.97 8.61
CA ILE A 9 -7.41 -9.50 7.23
C ILE A 9 -6.25 -8.52 7.02
N TYR A 10 -5.46 -8.75 5.98
CA TYR A 10 -4.45 -7.83 5.45
C TYR A 10 -5.01 -7.16 4.20
N TYR A 11 -4.88 -5.83 4.15
CA TYR A 11 -5.37 -5.02 3.04
C TYR A 11 -4.40 -3.88 2.72
N LEU A 12 -4.27 -3.56 1.44
CA LEU A 12 -3.47 -2.42 0.96
C LEU A 12 -4.41 -1.32 0.52
N THR A 13 -4.15 -0.11 0.99
CA THR A 13 -5.03 1.05 0.75
C THR A 13 -4.22 2.31 0.53
N GLY A 14 -4.81 3.27 -0.20
CA GLY A 14 -4.22 4.60 -0.37
C GLY A 14 -4.37 5.42 0.91
N GLY A 15 -3.28 6.07 1.31
CA GLY A 15 -3.19 6.97 2.45
C GLY A 15 -2.81 8.39 2.01
N PRO A 16 -3.23 9.41 2.77
CA PRO A 16 -2.91 10.80 2.47
C PRO A 16 -1.41 11.09 2.57
N ILE A 17 -0.88 11.84 1.60
CA ILE A 17 0.46 12.43 1.69
C ILE A 17 0.37 13.79 2.37
N TYR A 18 1.30 14.07 3.28
CA TYR A 18 1.48 15.38 3.92
C TYR A 18 2.84 15.94 3.58
N VAL A 19 2.88 17.19 3.10
CA VAL A 19 4.10 17.94 2.82
C VAL A 19 4.05 19.20 3.69
N GLU A 20 5.04 19.39 4.56
CA GLU A 20 5.10 20.52 5.50
C GLU A 20 3.83 20.65 6.37
N GLY A 21 3.26 19.52 6.80
CA GLY A 21 2.04 19.47 7.60
C GLY A 21 0.74 19.76 6.81
N LYS A 22 0.82 20.06 5.52
CA LYS A 22 -0.35 20.26 4.65
C LYS A 22 -0.62 19.01 3.83
N ARG A 23 -1.88 18.58 3.79
CA ARG A 23 -2.30 17.44 2.96
C ARG A 23 -2.12 17.80 1.48
N LEU A 24 -1.38 16.97 0.75
CA LEU A 24 -1.28 17.08 -0.70
C LEU A 24 -2.64 16.69 -1.30
N LYS A 25 -3.29 17.64 -1.97
CA LYS A 25 -4.61 17.41 -2.55
C LYS A 25 -4.46 16.66 -3.87
N GLY A 26 -5.16 15.54 -3.99
CA GLY A 26 -5.33 14.84 -5.26
C GLY A 26 -6.30 15.54 -6.22
N LYS A 27 -6.44 14.98 -7.42
CA LYS A 27 -7.53 15.24 -8.38
C LYS A 27 -8.91 15.12 -7.71
N ASP A 28 -9.82 16.01 -8.09
CA ASP A 28 -11.16 16.10 -7.53
C ASP A 28 -12.06 14.90 -7.89
N SER A 29 -11.78 14.22 -9.02
CA SER A 29 -12.47 13.00 -9.44
C SER A 29 -11.51 12.00 -10.09
N THR A 30 -11.80 10.71 -9.93
CA THR A 30 -11.10 9.60 -10.57
C THR A 30 -12.08 8.51 -10.99
N GLY A 31 -11.66 7.61 -11.88
CA GLY A 31 -12.42 6.40 -12.21
C GLY A 31 -12.57 5.46 -11.01
N LYS A 32 -13.40 4.41 -11.15
CA LYS A 32 -13.62 3.42 -10.08
C LYS A 32 -12.31 2.68 -9.75
N GLY A 33 -11.64 3.09 -8.67
CA GLY A 33 -10.45 2.42 -8.11
C GLY A 33 -9.10 3.06 -8.48
N GLU A 34 -9.08 4.19 -9.19
CA GLU A 34 -7.85 4.94 -9.43
C GLU A 34 -7.51 5.84 -8.24
N ALA A 35 -6.22 5.88 -7.88
CA ALA A 35 -5.69 6.79 -6.86
C ALA A 35 -6.10 8.22 -7.19
N LYS A 36 -6.64 8.94 -6.20
CA LYS A 36 -7.11 10.33 -6.40
C LYS A 36 -5.97 11.30 -6.62
N GLY A 37 -4.72 10.88 -6.66
CA GLY A 37 -3.53 11.70 -6.83
C GLY A 37 -2.33 10.85 -6.46
N ASP A 38 -1.26 11.51 -6.04
CA ASP A 38 -0.19 10.79 -5.38
C ASP A 38 -0.62 10.43 -3.95
N GLU A 39 -0.56 9.15 -3.61
CA GLU A 39 -1.01 8.58 -2.34
C GLU A 39 0.07 7.64 -1.81
N ASN A 40 0.29 7.65 -0.50
CA ASN A 40 1.14 6.64 0.11
C ASN A 40 0.38 5.33 0.17
N LEU A 41 0.99 4.24 -0.24
CA LEU A 41 0.39 2.91 -0.03
C LEU A 41 0.56 2.53 1.44
N HIS A 42 -0.54 2.25 2.13
CA HIS A 42 -0.54 1.79 3.50
C HIS A 42 -0.87 0.30 3.56
N LEU A 43 -0.21 -0.42 4.48
CA LEU A 43 -0.67 -1.71 4.93
C LEU A 43 -1.58 -1.53 6.15
N VAL A 44 -2.80 -2.05 6.06
CA VAL A 44 -3.72 -2.09 7.19
C VAL A 44 -4.13 -3.52 7.50
N THR A 45 -4.39 -3.78 8.78
CA THR A 45 -4.88 -5.07 9.26
C THR A 45 -6.15 -4.93 10.08
N TRP A 46 -7.05 -5.89 9.92
CA TRP A 46 -8.26 -6.03 10.74
C TRP A 46 -8.33 -7.43 11.34
N HIS A 47 -8.18 -7.54 12.66
CA HIS A 47 -8.34 -8.79 13.38
C HIS A 47 -9.84 -9.06 13.60
N ILE A 48 -10.39 -10.06 12.91
CA ILE A 48 -11.82 -10.34 12.88
C ILE A 48 -12.39 -10.64 14.28
N PRO A 49 -11.79 -11.54 15.10
CA PRO A 49 -12.38 -11.91 16.39
C PRO A 49 -12.49 -10.75 17.37
N THR A 50 -11.53 -9.81 17.37
CA THR A 50 -11.51 -8.69 18.32
C THR A 50 -12.01 -7.37 17.73
N GLY A 51 -12.33 -7.34 16.43
CA GLY A 51 -12.67 -6.10 15.71
C GLY A 51 -11.57 -5.04 15.76
N ARG A 52 -10.28 -5.44 15.81
CA ARG A 52 -9.18 -4.49 16.00
C ARG A 52 -8.58 -4.10 14.66
N TYR A 53 -8.64 -2.80 14.36
CA TYR A 53 -7.92 -2.16 13.26
C TYR A 53 -6.48 -1.79 13.66
N ARG A 54 -5.55 -1.90 12.72
CA ARG A 54 -4.20 -1.31 12.81
C ARG A 54 -3.75 -0.83 11.45
N ASP A 55 -3.23 0.40 11.41
CA ASP A 55 -2.46 0.94 10.29
C ASP A 55 -0.97 0.72 10.60
N HIS A 56 -0.26 0.04 9.70
CA HIS A 56 1.19 -0.18 9.82
C HIS A 56 2.00 0.94 9.16
N GLY A 57 1.32 1.91 8.54
CA GLY A 57 1.91 3.09 7.94
C GLY A 57 2.19 2.91 6.45
N ALA A 58 2.79 3.98 5.91
CA ALA A 58 3.16 4.07 4.51
C ALA A 58 4.36 3.17 4.17
N ILE A 59 4.28 2.53 3.01
CA ILE A 59 5.34 1.68 2.46
C ILE A 59 6.24 2.54 1.57
N PHE A 60 7.55 2.44 1.78
CA PHE A 60 8.56 3.12 0.98
C PHE A 60 9.61 2.13 0.47
N TYR A 61 10.16 2.44 -0.69
CA TYR A 61 11.38 1.84 -1.20
C TYR A 61 12.61 2.38 -0.46
N GLN A 62 13.75 1.72 -0.64
CA GLN A 62 14.99 2.09 0.04
C GLN A 62 15.50 3.50 -0.32
N ASP A 63 15.14 3.99 -1.51
CA ASP A 63 15.47 5.34 -1.97
C ASP A 63 14.49 6.42 -1.47
N GLY A 64 13.49 6.02 -0.67
CA GLY A 64 12.47 6.91 -0.13
C GLY A 64 11.29 7.18 -1.06
N SER A 65 11.31 6.67 -2.31
CA SER A 65 10.13 6.68 -3.17
C SER A 65 9.09 5.64 -2.72
N HIS A 66 7.88 5.66 -3.27
CA HIS A 66 6.77 4.81 -2.81
C HIS A 66 6.13 4.01 -3.95
N PRO A 67 5.59 2.81 -3.66
CA PRO A 67 4.86 2.01 -4.64
C PRO A 67 3.56 2.68 -5.07
N THR A 68 3.25 2.57 -6.37
CA THR A 68 1.99 3.05 -6.94
C THR A 68 1.28 1.92 -7.70
N TYR A 69 -0.02 2.07 -7.97
CA TYR A 69 -0.82 1.14 -8.78
C TYR A 69 -0.69 -0.33 -8.36
N VAL A 70 -1.15 -0.62 -7.13
CA VAL A 70 -1.10 -1.95 -6.56
C VAL A 70 -2.37 -2.74 -6.88
N ASN A 71 -2.20 -3.98 -7.35
CA ASN A 71 -3.33 -4.80 -7.84
C ASN A 71 -3.44 -6.19 -7.19
N SER A 72 -2.55 -6.57 -6.26
CA SER A 72 -2.51 -7.92 -5.67
C SER A 72 -1.89 -7.92 -4.28
N ILE A 73 -2.21 -8.91 -3.46
CA ILE A 73 -1.58 -9.08 -2.14
C ILE A 73 -1.50 -10.57 -1.81
N ALA A 74 -0.32 -11.02 -1.38
CA ALA A 74 -0.11 -12.31 -0.76
C ALA A 74 0.62 -12.13 0.57
N VAL A 75 0.23 -12.88 1.59
CA VAL A 75 0.89 -12.89 2.91
C VAL A 75 1.37 -14.31 3.16
N VAL A 76 2.67 -14.47 3.38
CA VAL A 76 3.28 -15.79 3.62
C VAL A 76 3.39 -16.06 5.12
N ARG A 77 3.74 -17.30 5.48
CA ARG A 77 3.72 -17.80 6.87
C ARG A 77 4.55 -16.97 7.86
N ASP A 78 5.64 -16.34 7.41
CA ASP A 78 6.50 -15.49 8.25
C ASP A 78 5.98 -14.04 8.39
N GLY A 79 4.77 -13.75 7.90
CA GLY A 79 4.15 -12.43 7.92
C GLY A 79 4.64 -11.48 6.83
N ARG A 80 5.55 -11.90 5.95
CA ARG A 80 5.96 -11.08 4.80
C ARG A 80 4.81 -10.90 3.83
N VAL A 81 4.66 -9.67 3.36
CA VAL A 81 3.67 -9.27 2.37
C VAL A 81 4.35 -9.15 1.02
N PHE A 82 3.71 -9.68 -0.01
CA PHE A 82 4.09 -9.56 -1.41
C PHE A 82 2.98 -8.87 -2.20
N THR A 83 3.36 -8.01 -3.12
CA THR A 83 2.42 -7.29 -3.98
C THR A 83 3.07 -6.89 -5.30
N LEU A 84 2.27 -6.78 -6.36
CA LEU A 84 2.71 -6.16 -7.60
C LEU A 84 2.49 -4.64 -7.53
N ALA A 85 3.54 -3.88 -7.78
CA ALA A 85 3.51 -2.43 -7.83
C ALA A 85 4.17 -1.91 -9.10
N ARG A 86 3.81 -0.68 -9.50
CA ARG A 86 4.57 0.09 -10.49
C ARG A 86 5.73 0.79 -9.79
N VAL A 87 6.92 0.60 -10.35
CA VAL A 87 8.16 1.28 -9.96
C VAL A 87 8.53 2.26 -11.07
N PRO A 88 8.69 3.56 -10.78
CA PRO A 88 9.09 4.55 -11.78
C PRO A 88 10.52 4.30 -12.26
N ARG A 89 10.77 4.56 -13.54
CA ARG A 89 12.11 4.59 -14.14
C ARG A 89 12.53 6.03 -14.45
N ALA A 90 13.83 6.24 -14.61
CA ALA A 90 14.41 7.54 -14.95
C ALA A 90 13.91 8.11 -16.29
N ASP A 91 13.47 7.26 -17.22
CA ASP A 91 12.93 7.64 -18.53
C ASP A 91 11.43 8.03 -18.49
N GLY A 92 10.82 8.06 -17.30
CA GLY A 92 9.40 8.35 -17.11
C GLY A 92 8.46 7.18 -17.36
N THR A 93 8.98 5.99 -17.71
CA THR A 93 8.18 4.77 -17.80
C THR A 93 8.05 4.07 -16.44
N PHE A 94 7.21 3.04 -16.37
CA PHE A 94 7.05 2.21 -15.19
C PHE A 94 7.48 0.76 -15.48
N ARG A 95 8.08 0.12 -14.48
CA ARG A 95 8.22 -1.34 -14.41
C ARG A 95 7.18 -1.89 -13.46
N THR A 96 6.53 -2.99 -13.82
CA THR A 96 5.78 -3.78 -12.85
C THR A 96 6.76 -4.70 -12.12
N GLU A 97 6.78 -4.63 -10.79
CA GLU A 97 7.65 -5.47 -9.96
C GLU A 97 6.87 -6.16 -8.87
N LEU A 98 7.34 -7.36 -8.51
CA LEU A 98 6.95 -8.02 -7.27
C LEU A 98 7.81 -7.46 -6.14
N ILE A 99 7.20 -6.71 -5.25
CA ILE A 99 7.87 -6.12 -4.08
C ILE A 99 7.46 -6.87 -2.82
N SER A 100 8.29 -6.80 -1.78
CA SER A 100 7.97 -7.39 -0.49
C SER A 100 8.39 -6.52 0.68
N PHE A 101 7.62 -6.58 1.76
CA PHE A 101 7.87 -5.85 3.01
C PHE A 101 7.30 -6.62 4.20
N ARG A 102 7.64 -6.18 5.42
CA ARG A 102 7.05 -6.68 6.66
C ARG A 102 6.23 -5.55 7.31
N PRO A 103 5.14 -5.90 8.04
CA PRO A 103 4.39 -4.94 8.85
C PRO A 103 5.24 -4.29 9.95
#